data_AF-A0A7X6Z3F8-F1
#
_entry.id   AF-A0A7X6Z3F8-F1
#
_cell.length_a   1.000
_cell.length_b   1.000
_cell.length_c   1.000
_cell.angle_alpha   90.00
_cell.angle_beta   90.00
_cell.angle_gamma   90.00
#
_symmetry.space_group_name_H-M   'P 1'
#
loop_
_entity.id
_entity.type
_entity.pdbx_description
1 polymer ?
#
loop_
_entity_poly.entity_id
_entity_poly.type
_entity_poly.pdbx_seq_one_letter_code
_entity_poly.pdbx_strand_id
1 'polypeptide(L)'
;MIAVNNLLAKNEGDITKVSLNDIITLSDKYKTDLRRKFKEARLGLFTDYLRHCLADSKLTDSEMNELTHLRDILMLSRADVDEIIGDETVKVYARHVRRAVSDGVLHDFEKDNLEKLKAHLRIPTDVAKEIYSKSAGEILQGFIDGAVSNERISPDEERQMNEIAKNLGIDLKIGDKSKAVLDRYKL
;
A
#
# COMPACT_ATOMS: atom_id res chain seq x y z
N MET A 1 11.97 -21.88 -13.42
CA MET A 1 11.76 -20.47 -13.05
C MET A 1 12.97 -19.58 -13.30
N ILE A 2 14.19 -19.98 -12.90
CA ILE A 2 15.42 -19.19 -13.17
C ILE A 2 15.56 -18.78 -14.65
N ALA A 3 15.29 -19.69 -15.60
CA ALA A 3 15.37 -19.38 -17.03
C ALA A 3 14.36 -18.31 -17.50
N VAL A 4 13.14 -18.30 -16.93
CA VAL A 4 12.12 -17.27 -17.21
C VAL A 4 12.55 -15.94 -16.60
N ASN A 5 13.03 -15.94 -15.36
CA ASN A 5 13.56 -14.75 -14.71
C ASN A 5 14.70 -14.12 -15.52
N ASN A 6 15.65 -14.93 -15.98
CA ASN A 6 16.77 -14.46 -16.81
C ASN A 6 16.31 -13.90 -18.16
N LEU A 7 15.22 -14.42 -18.74
CA LEU A 7 14.64 -13.88 -19.98
C LEU A 7 14.02 -12.51 -19.73
N LEU A 8 13.26 -12.36 -18.64
CA LEU A 8 12.67 -11.08 -18.24
C LEU A 8 13.74 -10.04 -17.90
N ALA A 9 14.75 -10.41 -17.11
CA ALA A 9 15.84 -9.51 -16.73
C ALA A 9 16.65 -9.00 -17.95
N LYS A 10 16.82 -9.83 -18.99
CA LYS A 10 17.46 -9.39 -20.25
C LYS A 10 16.64 -8.36 -21.02
N ASN A 11 15.35 -8.25 -20.74
CA ASN A 11 14.41 -7.32 -21.37
C ASN A 11 13.83 -6.34 -20.33
N GLU A 12 14.54 -6.09 -19.22
CA GLU A 12 14.06 -5.21 -18.13
C GLU A 12 13.68 -3.80 -18.64
N GLY A 13 14.36 -3.29 -19.67
CA GLY A 13 14.05 -1.99 -20.27
C GLY A 13 12.82 -1.97 -21.19
N ASP A 14 12.29 -3.13 -21.60
CA ASP A 14 11.06 -3.24 -22.40
C ASP A 14 10.56 -4.70 -22.40
N ILE A 15 9.75 -5.05 -21.41
CA ILE A 15 9.25 -6.42 -21.25
C ILE A 15 8.23 -6.81 -22.32
N THR A 16 7.69 -5.85 -23.08
CA THR A 16 6.73 -6.12 -24.16
C THR A 16 7.33 -6.92 -25.31
N LYS A 17 8.67 -6.91 -25.42
CA LYS A 17 9.43 -7.73 -26.38
C LYS A 17 9.39 -9.22 -26.11
N VAL A 18 9.15 -9.62 -24.85
CA VAL A 18 9.06 -11.04 -24.49
C VAL A 18 7.67 -11.53 -24.86
N SER A 19 7.58 -12.54 -25.72
CA SER A 19 6.29 -13.11 -26.11
C SER A 19 5.90 -14.30 -25.25
N LEU A 20 4.60 -14.62 -25.22
CA LEU A 20 4.10 -15.87 -24.64
C LEU A 20 4.78 -17.10 -25.28
N ASN A 21 5.10 -17.03 -26.56
CA ASN A 21 5.78 -18.12 -27.27
C ASN A 21 7.20 -18.37 -26.74
N ASP A 22 7.92 -17.34 -26.31
CA ASP A 22 9.25 -17.49 -25.70
C ASP A 22 9.16 -18.25 -24.38
N ILE A 23 8.13 -17.96 -23.58
CA ILE A 23 7.85 -18.65 -22.31
C ILE A 23 7.47 -20.11 -22.55
N ILE A 24 6.61 -20.39 -23.54
CA ILE A 24 6.22 -21.76 -23.92
C ILE A 24 7.43 -22.55 -24.43
N THR A 25 8.24 -21.95 -25.31
CA THR A 25 9.45 -22.58 -25.85
C THR A 25 10.44 -22.95 -24.73
N LEU A 26 10.58 -22.09 -23.71
CA LEU A 26 11.34 -22.43 -22.51
C LEU A 26 10.70 -23.59 -21.72
N SER A 27 9.38 -23.58 -21.54
CA SER A 27 8.64 -24.66 -20.87
C SER A 27 8.90 -26.02 -21.54
N ASP A 28 8.82 -26.05 -22.87
CA ASP A 28 9.04 -27.25 -23.69
C ASP A 28 10.49 -27.73 -23.62
N LYS A 29 11.46 -26.80 -23.69
CA LYS A 29 12.89 -27.11 -23.55
C LYS A 29 13.20 -27.84 -22.24
N TYR A 30 12.53 -27.46 -21.16
CA TYR A 30 12.71 -28.08 -19.84
C TYR A 30 11.66 -29.17 -19.53
N LYS A 31 10.81 -29.56 -20.52
CA LYS A 31 9.76 -30.58 -20.39
C LYS A 31 8.90 -30.39 -19.14
N THR A 32 8.57 -29.15 -18.83
CA THR A 32 7.79 -28.80 -17.63
C THR A 32 6.54 -28.04 -18.01
N ASP A 33 5.52 -28.13 -17.17
CA ASP A 33 4.30 -27.34 -17.30
C ASP A 33 4.38 -26.15 -16.34
N LEU A 34 4.73 -24.98 -16.88
CA LEU A 34 4.82 -23.73 -16.11
C LEU A 34 3.48 -23.32 -15.50
N ARG A 35 2.37 -23.55 -16.22
CA ARG A 35 1.04 -23.15 -15.79
C ARG A 35 0.60 -23.94 -14.56
N ARG A 36 0.81 -25.26 -14.56
CA ARG A 36 0.37 -26.15 -13.47
C ARG A 36 1.32 -26.20 -12.28
N LYS A 37 2.63 -26.17 -12.50
CA LYS A 37 3.62 -26.47 -11.44
C LYS A 37 4.20 -25.25 -10.73
N PHE A 38 4.10 -24.06 -11.31
CA PHE A 38 4.82 -22.88 -10.84
C PHE A 38 3.94 -21.66 -10.62
N LYS A 39 2.70 -21.84 -10.12
CA LYS A 39 1.78 -20.72 -9.85
C LYS A 39 2.43 -19.66 -8.94
N GLU A 40 2.90 -20.05 -7.76
CA GLU A 40 3.50 -19.13 -6.77
C GLU A 40 4.71 -18.39 -7.33
N ALA A 41 5.59 -19.09 -8.05
CA ALA A 41 6.77 -18.45 -8.62
C ALA A 41 6.43 -17.47 -9.75
N ARG A 42 5.36 -17.72 -10.52
CA ARG A 42 4.86 -16.76 -11.53
C ARG A 42 4.26 -15.52 -10.87
N LEU A 43 3.49 -15.71 -9.79
CA LEU A 43 2.99 -14.60 -8.98
C LEU A 43 4.15 -13.80 -8.37
N GLY A 44 5.18 -14.47 -7.84
CA GLY A 44 6.37 -13.83 -7.30
C GLY A 44 7.09 -12.95 -8.33
N LEU A 45 7.32 -13.44 -9.56
CA LEU A 45 7.90 -12.63 -10.63
C LEU A 45 7.06 -11.39 -10.98
N PHE A 46 5.73 -11.55 -11.00
CA PHE A 46 4.82 -10.43 -11.22
C PHE A 46 4.90 -9.41 -10.08
N THR A 47 4.88 -9.87 -8.82
CA THR A 47 5.00 -9.02 -7.64
C THR A 47 6.34 -8.27 -7.61
N ASP A 48 7.44 -8.93 -7.96
CA ASP A 48 8.77 -8.32 -8.00
C ASP A 48 8.85 -7.21 -9.06
N TYR A 49 8.28 -7.45 -10.25
CA TYR A 49 8.20 -6.41 -11.30
C TYR A 49 7.29 -5.25 -10.89
N LEU A 50 6.12 -5.53 -10.31
CA LEU A 50 5.24 -4.49 -9.78
C LEU A 50 5.94 -3.61 -8.73
N ARG A 51 6.72 -4.22 -7.83
CA ARG A 51 7.50 -3.48 -6.83
C ARG A 51 8.58 -2.61 -7.47
N HIS A 52 9.16 -3.05 -8.57
CA HIS A 52 10.09 -2.24 -9.36
C HIS A 52 9.37 -1.00 -9.93
N CYS A 53 8.21 -1.15 -10.56
CA CYS A 53 7.39 -0.01 -11.03
C CYS A 53 7.02 0.93 -9.87
N LEU A 54 6.63 0.37 -8.72
CA LEU A 54 6.22 1.16 -7.54
C LEU A 54 7.38 1.83 -6.79
N ALA A 55 8.63 1.68 -7.23
CA ALA A 55 9.79 2.26 -6.56
C ALA A 55 9.73 3.80 -6.49
N ASP A 56 9.20 4.44 -7.53
CA ASP A 56 8.98 5.90 -7.58
C ASP A 56 7.61 6.33 -7.02
N SER A 57 6.84 5.38 -6.49
CA SER A 57 5.46 5.55 -6.00
C SER A 57 4.47 6.05 -7.06
N LYS A 58 4.65 5.66 -8.33
CA LYS A 58 3.76 6.00 -9.43
C LYS A 58 3.50 4.77 -10.33
N LEU A 59 2.29 4.69 -10.89
CA LEU A 59 1.94 3.71 -11.92
C LEU A 59 1.47 4.42 -13.19
N THR A 60 2.40 4.62 -14.10
CA THR A 60 2.15 5.20 -15.42
C THR A 60 1.29 4.28 -16.30
N ASP A 61 0.70 4.83 -17.36
CA ASP A 61 -0.04 4.01 -18.31
C ASP A 61 0.86 3.01 -19.05
N SER A 62 2.14 3.35 -19.28
CA SER A 62 3.12 2.42 -19.87
C SER A 62 3.36 1.22 -18.97
N GLU A 63 3.63 1.45 -17.69
CA GLU A 63 3.85 0.39 -16.71
C GLU A 63 2.60 -0.47 -16.54
N MET A 64 1.40 0.10 -16.62
CA MET A 64 0.16 -0.69 -16.61
C MET A 64 0.01 -1.58 -17.84
N ASN A 65 0.44 -1.11 -19.02
CA ASN A 65 0.46 -1.94 -20.23
C ASN A 65 1.50 -3.06 -20.11
N GLU A 66 2.67 -2.76 -19.58
CA GLU A 66 3.73 -3.73 -19.29
C GLU A 66 3.25 -4.78 -18.27
N LEU A 67 2.63 -4.39 -17.17
CA LEU A 67 2.04 -5.30 -16.17
C LEU A 67 0.94 -6.18 -16.79
N THR A 68 0.11 -5.61 -17.67
CA THR A 68 -0.92 -6.36 -18.40
C THR A 68 -0.28 -7.41 -19.31
N HIS A 69 0.76 -7.03 -20.05
CA HIS A 69 1.53 -7.94 -20.89
C HIS A 69 2.23 -9.02 -20.04
N LEU A 70 2.82 -8.64 -18.91
CA LEU A 70 3.49 -9.55 -17.98
C LEU A 70 2.51 -10.61 -17.45
N ARG A 71 1.31 -10.20 -17.05
CA ARG A 71 0.23 -11.12 -16.65
C ARG A 71 -0.03 -12.15 -17.74
N ASP A 72 -0.14 -11.72 -18.99
CA ASP A 72 -0.50 -12.57 -20.12
C ASP A 72 0.61 -13.56 -20.45
N ILE A 73 1.87 -13.11 -20.54
CA ILE A 73 3.01 -14.00 -20.81
C ILE A 73 3.28 -14.96 -19.64
N LEU A 74 2.97 -14.54 -18.41
CA LEU A 74 3.03 -15.39 -17.23
C LEU A 74 1.74 -16.21 -17.06
N MET A 75 0.74 -16.13 -17.93
CA MET A 75 -0.52 -16.89 -17.85
C MET A 75 -1.22 -16.78 -16.48
N LEU A 76 -1.21 -15.58 -15.89
CA LEU A 76 -1.81 -15.30 -14.58
C LEU A 76 -3.28 -14.93 -14.72
N SER A 77 -4.06 -15.20 -13.67
CA SER A 77 -5.46 -14.79 -13.63
C SER A 77 -5.52 -13.28 -13.40
N ARG A 78 -6.55 -12.62 -13.98
CA ARG A 78 -6.78 -11.19 -13.71
C ARG A 78 -7.08 -10.94 -12.23
N ALA A 79 -7.85 -11.82 -11.59
CA ALA A 79 -8.20 -11.67 -10.18
C ALA A 79 -6.96 -11.69 -9.27
N ASP A 80 -6.06 -12.65 -9.49
CA ASP A 80 -4.82 -12.79 -8.71
C ASP A 80 -3.93 -11.55 -8.88
N VAL A 81 -3.87 -10.98 -10.09
CA VAL A 81 -3.06 -9.79 -10.38
C VAL A 81 -3.70 -8.53 -9.82
N ASP A 82 -5.01 -8.34 -9.98
CA ASP A 82 -5.72 -7.18 -9.46
C ASP A 82 -5.63 -7.13 -7.91
N GLU A 83 -5.68 -8.29 -7.23
CA GLU A 83 -5.45 -8.42 -5.78
C GLU A 83 -4.01 -8.00 -5.41
N ILE A 84 -2.98 -8.51 -6.10
CA ILE A 84 -1.58 -8.15 -5.83
C ILE A 84 -1.33 -6.65 -6.06
N ILE A 85 -1.88 -6.08 -7.14
CA ILE A 85 -1.75 -4.64 -7.43
C ILE A 85 -2.40 -3.83 -6.32
N GLY A 86 -3.62 -4.20 -5.90
CA GLY A 86 -4.32 -3.58 -4.79
C GLY A 86 -3.48 -3.61 -3.51
N ASP A 87 -3.01 -4.78 -3.11
CA ASP A 87 -2.22 -4.95 -1.88
C ASP A 87 -0.93 -4.13 -1.87
N GLU A 88 -0.16 -4.14 -2.96
CA GLU A 88 1.12 -3.43 -3.00
C GLU A 88 0.92 -1.90 -3.11
N THR A 89 -0.07 -1.42 -3.87
CA THR A 89 -0.39 0.02 -3.93
C THR A 89 -0.91 0.54 -2.59
N VAL A 90 -1.77 -0.22 -1.90
CA VAL A 90 -2.25 0.08 -0.55
C VAL A 90 -1.08 0.18 0.45
N LYS A 91 -0.12 -0.76 0.41
CA LYS A 91 1.07 -0.72 1.28
C LYS A 91 1.91 0.53 1.05
N VAL A 92 2.13 0.92 -0.21
CA VAL A 92 2.89 2.13 -0.56
C VAL A 92 2.16 3.36 -0.03
N TYR A 93 0.85 3.48 -0.31
CA TYR A 93 0.05 4.62 0.12
C TYR A 93 -0.03 4.75 1.65
N ALA A 94 -0.31 3.64 2.36
CA ALA A 94 -0.38 3.63 3.82
C ALA A 94 0.94 4.04 4.49
N ARG A 95 2.10 3.75 3.87
CA ARG A 95 3.39 4.23 4.36
C ARG A 95 3.51 5.74 4.24
N HIS A 96 3.09 6.32 3.12
CA HIS A 96 3.11 7.77 2.90
C HIS A 96 2.11 8.50 3.80
N VAL A 97 0.89 7.97 3.97
CA VAL A 97 -0.11 8.49 4.90
C VAL A 97 0.46 8.52 6.32
N ARG A 98 0.98 7.40 6.83
CA ARG A 98 1.56 7.34 8.19
C ARG A 98 2.67 8.35 8.41
N ARG A 99 3.48 8.62 7.37
CA ARG A 99 4.52 9.65 7.45
C ARG A 99 3.91 11.06 7.53
N ALA A 100 2.92 11.35 6.69
CA ALA A 100 2.25 12.64 6.65
C ALA A 100 1.45 12.97 7.93
N VAL A 101 0.98 11.96 8.66
CA VAL A 101 0.25 12.18 9.92
C VAL A 101 1.12 11.99 11.17
N SER A 102 2.41 11.69 11.01
CA SER A 102 3.26 11.21 12.11
C SER A 102 3.49 12.21 13.24
N ASP A 103 3.46 13.51 12.95
CA ASP A 103 3.59 14.59 13.92
C ASP A 103 2.24 15.07 14.49
N GLY A 104 1.14 14.44 14.07
CA GLY A 104 -0.21 14.80 14.48
C GLY A 104 -0.78 16.04 13.78
N VAL A 105 -0.10 16.56 12.75
CA VAL A 105 -0.57 17.70 11.95
C VAL A 105 -0.57 17.32 10.49
N LEU A 106 -1.68 17.55 9.78
CA LEU A 106 -1.73 17.35 8.34
C LEU A 106 -1.80 18.70 7.62
N HIS A 107 -0.67 19.12 7.07
CA HIS A 107 -0.56 20.38 6.35
C HIS A 107 -1.22 20.29 4.96
N ASP A 108 -1.60 21.44 4.38
CA ASP A 108 -2.29 21.45 3.08
C ASP A 108 -1.42 20.91 1.94
N PHE A 109 -0.10 21.15 1.98
CA PHE A 109 0.81 20.58 0.99
C PHE A 109 0.89 19.04 1.08
N GLU A 110 0.71 18.48 2.29
CA GLU A 110 0.69 17.03 2.50
C GLU A 110 -0.61 16.42 2.00
N LYS A 111 -1.75 17.09 2.22
CA LYS A 111 -3.04 16.72 1.61
C LYS A 111 -2.93 16.67 0.10
N ASP A 112 -2.37 17.71 -0.51
CA ASP A 112 -2.17 17.77 -1.97
C ASP A 112 -1.25 16.65 -2.47
N ASN A 113 -0.17 16.35 -1.72
CA ASN A 113 0.74 15.27 -2.06
C ASN A 113 0.07 13.90 -1.95
N LEU A 114 -0.72 13.66 -0.90
CA LEU A 114 -1.49 12.42 -0.74
C LEU A 114 -2.57 12.26 -1.82
N GLU A 115 -3.21 13.34 -2.25
CA GLU A 115 -4.17 13.33 -3.35
C GLU A 115 -3.52 13.00 -4.70
N LYS A 116 -2.36 13.61 -5.00
CA LYS A 116 -1.57 13.26 -6.19
C LYS A 116 -1.10 11.81 -6.15
N LEU A 117 -0.61 11.36 -4.99
CA LEU A 117 -0.15 10.00 -4.79
C LEU A 117 -1.28 8.97 -4.98
N LYS A 118 -2.48 9.25 -4.44
CA LYS A 118 -3.67 8.43 -4.67
C LYS A 118 -3.95 8.25 -6.16
N ALA A 119 -3.90 9.35 -6.92
CA ALA A 119 -4.10 9.31 -8.37
C ALA A 119 -2.99 8.51 -9.09
N HIS A 120 -1.72 8.75 -8.73
CA HIS A 120 -0.57 8.04 -9.30
C HIS A 120 -0.59 6.54 -9.03
N LEU A 121 -1.07 6.12 -7.87
CA LEU A 121 -1.21 4.71 -7.49
C LEU A 121 -2.56 4.11 -7.89
N ARG A 122 -3.46 4.90 -8.50
CA ARG A 122 -4.81 4.51 -8.93
C ARG A 122 -5.67 3.93 -7.80
N ILE A 123 -5.51 4.46 -6.59
CA ILE A 123 -6.22 3.97 -5.42
C ILE A 123 -7.66 4.53 -5.40
N PRO A 124 -8.68 3.67 -5.22
CA PRO A 124 -10.06 4.11 -5.04
C PRO A 124 -10.23 5.06 -3.85
N THR A 125 -11.15 6.01 -3.95
CA THR A 125 -11.31 7.07 -2.94
C THR A 125 -11.77 6.52 -1.58
N ASP A 126 -12.61 5.50 -1.59
CA ASP A 126 -13.05 4.75 -0.41
C ASP A 126 -11.89 4.04 0.29
N VAL A 127 -11.05 3.33 -0.46
CA VAL A 127 -9.85 2.66 0.06
C VAL A 127 -8.86 3.68 0.64
N ALA A 128 -8.63 4.80 -0.05
CA ALA A 128 -7.75 5.87 0.45
C ALA A 128 -8.27 6.47 1.78
N LYS A 129 -9.58 6.69 1.89
CA LYS A 129 -10.22 7.18 3.12
C LYS A 129 -10.08 6.18 4.27
N GLU A 130 -10.25 4.90 4.00
CA GLU A 130 -10.08 3.84 5.01
C GLU A 130 -8.63 3.81 5.54
N ILE A 131 -7.65 3.84 4.62
CA ILE A 131 -6.23 3.86 4.99
C ILE A 131 -5.89 5.11 5.82
N TYR A 132 -6.42 6.27 5.40
CA TYR A 132 -6.25 7.53 6.12
C TYR A 132 -6.81 7.44 7.55
N SER A 133 -8.08 7.07 7.67
CA SER A 133 -8.77 6.96 8.96
C SER A 133 -8.05 6.00 9.91
N LYS A 134 -7.64 4.84 9.39
CA LYS A 134 -6.87 3.85 10.16
C LYS A 134 -5.53 4.41 10.63
N SER A 135 -4.74 4.97 9.71
CA SER A 135 -3.39 5.48 10.02
C SER A 135 -3.43 6.65 10.99
N ALA A 136 -4.34 7.60 10.77
CA ALA A 136 -4.51 8.76 11.61
C ALA A 136 -5.06 8.35 13.00
N GLY A 137 -5.95 7.36 13.05
CA GLY A 137 -6.45 6.76 14.30
C GLY A 137 -5.35 6.04 15.10
N GLU A 138 -4.44 5.33 14.44
CA GLU A 138 -3.27 4.71 15.08
C GLU A 138 -2.36 5.76 15.73
N ILE A 139 -2.11 6.89 15.06
CA ILE A 139 -1.33 8.00 15.63
C ILE A 139 -2.03 8.57 16.86
N LEU A 140 -3.31 8.91 16.76
CA LEU A 140 -4.07 9.44 17.89
C LEU A 140 -4.11 8.48 19.08
N GLN A 141 -4.30 7.17 18.83
CA GLN A 141 -4.28 6.16 19.87
C GLN A 141 -2.90 6.08 20.56
N GLY A 142 -1.80 6.20 19.81
CA GLY A 142 -0.46 6.25 20.39
C GLY A 142 -0.26 7.45 21.34
N PHE A 143 -0.82 8.62 21.00
CA PHE A 143 -0.82 9.78 21.91
C PHE A 143 -1.66 9.54 23.16
N ILE A 144 -2.85 8.93 23.01
CA ILE A 144 -3.72 8.58 24.15
C ILE A 144 -3.02 7.59 25.08
N ASP A 145 -2.43 6.53 24.54
CA ASP A 145 -1.73 5.50 25.31
C ASP A 145 -0.55 6.10 26.09
N GLY A 146 0.17 7.07 25.49
CA GLY A 146 1.22 7.83 26.16
C GLY A 146 0.72 8.66 27.33
N ALA A 147 -0.38 9.40 27.15
CA ALA A 147 -0.97 10.25 28.19
C ALA A 147 -1.57 9.44 29.35
N VAL A 148 -2.23 8.31 29.06
CA VAL A 148 -2.88 7.46 30.07
C VAL A 148 -1.87 6.61 30.86
N SER A 149 -0.61 6.50 30.41
CA SER A 149 0.44 5.71 31.06
C SER A 149 0.64 6.04 32.56
N ASN A 150 0.38 7.30 32.95
CA ASN A 150 0.49 7.75 34.35
C ASN A 150 -0.84 7.74 35.13
N GLU A 151 -1.89 7.07 34.61
CA GLU A 151 -3.25 7.01 35.18
C GLU A 151 -3.85 8.39 35.50
N ARG A 152 -3.38 9.44 34.82
CA ARG A 152 -3.82 10.84 35.00
C ARG A 152 -3.69 11.55 33.68
N ILE A 153 -4.66 12.40 33.37
CA ILE A 153 -4.64 13.22 32.16
C ILE A 153 -4.62 14.67 32.57
N SER A 154 -3.56 15.37 32.18
CA SER A 154 -3.44 16.81 32.40
C SER A 154 -4.30 17.60 31.41
N PRO A 155 -4.73 18.82 31.77
CA PRO A 155 -5.42 19.71 30.84
C PRO A 155 -4.60 20.07 29.59
N ASP A 156 -3.27 19.96 29.64
CA ASP A 156 -2.39 20.19 28.49
C ASP A 156 -2.42 19.00 27.54
N GLU A 157 -2.39 17.77 28.05
CA GLU A 157 -2.53 16.54 27.24
C GLU A 157 -3.92 16.46 26.59
N GLU A 158 -4.99 16.80 27.32
CA GLU A 158 -6.34 16.86 26.76
C GLU A 158 -6.44 17.88 25.61
N ARG A 159 -5.82 19.05 25.78
CA ARG A 159 -5.75 20.05 24.70
C ARG A 159 -4.96 19.53 23.50
N GLN A 160 -3.81 18.90 23.73
CA GLN A 160 -2.99 18.34 22.64
C GLN A 160 -3.74 17.25 21.87
N MET A 161 -4.43 16.33 22.55
CA MET A 161 -5.22 15.29 21.91
C MET A 161 -6.34 15.85 21.03
N ASN A 162 -7.05 16.87 21.53
CA ASN A 162 -8.10 17.54 20.78
C ASN A 162 -7.56 18.28 19.54
N GLU A 163 -6.41 18.95 19.66
CA GLU A 163 -5.77 19.62 18.53
C GLU A 163 -5.30 18.62 17.47
N ILE A 164 -4.70 17.49 17.86
CA ILE A 164 -4.29 16.43 16.92
C ILE A 164 -5.51 15.90 16.17
N ALA A 165 -6.59 15.55 16.88
CA ALA A 165 -7.80 15.05 16.25
C ALA A 165 -8.40 16.04 15.24
N LYS A 166 -8.43 17.33 15.62
CA LYS A 166 -8.90 18.41 14.76
C LYS A 166 -8.01 18.58 13.53
N ASN A 167 -6.69 18.58 13.71
CA ASN A 167 -5.73 18.74 12.61
C ASN A 167 -5.76 17.56 11.63
N LEU A 168 -5.97 16.34 12.15
CA LEU A 168 -6.13 15.14 11.34
C LEU A 168 -7.56 14.97 10.80
N GLY A 169 -8.50 15.85 11.14
CA GLY A 169 -9.90 15.74 10.70
C GLY A 169 -10.59 14.44 11.14
N ILE A 170 -10.11 13.83 12.22
CA ILE A 170 -10.70 12.64 12.82
C ILE A 170 -11.79 13.12 13.77
N ASP A 171 -13.03 12.73 13.49
CA ASP A 171 -14.09 12.87 14.47
C ASP A 171 -13.71 12.01 15.68
N LEU A 172 -13.47 12.64 16.85
CA LEU A 172 -13.19 12.00 18.13
C LEU A 172 -14.43 11.24 18.61
N LYS A 173 -14.84 10.22 17.85
CA LYS A 173 -15.44 9.02 18.40
C LYS A 173 -14.30 8.23 19.04
N ILE A 174 -13.72 8.83 20.07
CA ILE A 174 -12.95 8.16 21.10
C ILE A 174 -13.75 6.89 21.38
N GLY A 175 -13.25 5.73 20.95
CA GLY A 175 -13.97 4.49 21.12
C GLY A 175 -14.42 4.39 22.57
N ASP A 176 -15.61 3.87 22.84
CA ASP A 176 -16.25 3.96 24.18
C ASP A 176 -15.31 3.56 25.33
N LYS A 177 -14.32 2.69 25.06
CA LYS A 177 -13.23 2.33 25.98
C LYS A 177 -12.30 3.50 26.33
N SER A 178 -11.81 4.23 25.33
CA SER A 178 -10.93 5.37 25.55
C SER A 178 -11.70 6.51 26.22
N LYS A 179 -13.00 6.71 25.94
CA LYS A 179 -13.81 7.78 26.57
C LYS A 179 -14.06 7.50 28.05
N ALA A 180 -14.39 6.25 28.38
CA ALA A 180 -14.54 5.80 29.76
C ALA A 180 -13.22 5.87 30.56
N VAL A 181 -12.08 5.63 29.89
CA VAL A 181 -10.74 5.78 30.49
C VAL A 181 -10.40 7.26 30.69
N LEU A 182 -10.63 8.11 29.69
CA LEU A 182 -10.40 9.55 29.78
C LEU A 182 -11.25 10.18 30.90
N ASP A 183 -12.55 9.86 30.98
CA ASP A 183 -13.45 10.41 31.99
C ASP A 183 -13.17 9.87 33.41
N ARG A 184 -12.54 8.70 33.54
CA ARG A 184 -12.14 8.13 34.83
C ARG A 184 -10.89 8.80 35.42
N TYR A 185 -10.03 9.36 34.56
CA TYR A 185 -8.75 9.96 34.95
C TYR A 185 -8.69 11.48 34.81
N LYS A 186 -9.82 12.13 34.45
CA LYS A 186 -10.02 13.58 34.56
C LYS A 186 -10.05 14.00 36.02
N LEU A 187 -9.28 15.03 36.36
CA LEU A 187 -9.20 15.65 37.69
C LEU A 187 -10.08 16.90 37.78
#